data_AF-A0A5M3X4G5-F1
#
_entry.id   AF-A0A5M3X4G5-F1
#
_cell.length_a   1.000
_cell.length_b   1.000
_cell.length_c   1.000
_cell.angle_alpha   90.00
_cell.angle_beta   90.00
_cell.angle_gamma   90.00
#
_symmetry.space_group_name_H-M   'P 1'
#
loop_
_entity.id
_entity.type
_entity.pdbx_description
1 polymer ?
#
loop_
_entity_poly.entity_id
_entity_poly.type
_entity_poly.pdbx_seq_one_letter_code
_entity_poly.pdbx_strand_id
1 'polypeptide(L)'
;MIVPTGALSGVPWSLCDELSGLPVVVAPSALAWMTAQRNRRAPAFGVAPVLVAGPDLDYAEAEVRTVAAIHQGSRELVGEKATVEATLAALNGAQLVHLAAHGHHERENVLFSRLDLRDGPLMAYDLQRLELAPRHVVLSACDLGQSVVRSGDEILGFTAALLYLGTPTVISSVTPIPDDVAAHVMTGYHREIARGTQPAAALAIACEGQESASFLCFGSG
;
A
#
# COMPACT_ATOMS: atom_id res chain seq x y z
N MET A 1 1.31 -10.21 14.86
CA MET A 1 0.90 -8.80 14.93
C MET A 1 1.85 -8.05 15.85
N ILE A 2 2.34 -6.91 15.41
CA ILE A 2 3.22 -6.00 16.15
C ILE A 2 2.47 -4.68 16.29
N VAL A 3 2.45 -4.11 17.50
CA VAL A 3 1.96 -2.75 17.76
C VAL A 3 3.17 -1.95 18.23
N PRO A 4 3.92 -1.35 17.28
CA PRO A 4 5.14 -0.63 17.62
C PRO A 4 4.82 0.69 18.33
N THR A 5 5.81 1.21 19.06
CA THR A 5 5.75 2.54 19.70
C THR A 5 7.06 3.27 19.46
N GLY A 6 7.01 4.58 19.29
CA GLY A 6 8.20 5.39 19.03
C GLY A 6 8.91 5.02 17.73
N ALA A 7 10.24 5.02 17.83
CA ALA A 7 11.13 4.69 16.72
C ALA A 7 10.92 3.29 16.13
N LEU A 8 10.22 2.39 16.84
CA LEU A 8 9.95 1.03 16.39
C LEU A 8 8.93 0.97 15.24
N SER A 9 8.19 2.06 14.99
CA SER A 9 7.16 2.15 13.93
C SER A 9 7.76 2.13 12.52
N GLY A 10 9.02 2.57 12.37
CA GLY A 10 9.75 2.57 11.09
C GLY A 10 10.68 1.37 10.88
N VAL A 11 10.67 0.38 11.78
CA VAL A 11 11.53 -0.81 11.65
C VAL A 11 10.99 -1.69 10.52
N PRO A 12 11.84 -2.11 9.56
CA PRO A 12 11.46 -3.09 8.55
C PRO A 12 11.41 -4.48 9.19
N TRP A 13 10.35 -4.76 9.95
CA TRP A 13 10.19 -6.00 10.72
C TRP A 13 10.31 -7.28 9.88
N SER A 14 9.99 -7.20 8.59
CA SER A 14 10.16 -8.31 7.63
C SER A 14 11.62 -8.65 7.33
N LEU A 15 12.56 -7.73 7.61
CA LEU A 15 14.00 -7.91 7.42
C LEU A 15 14.74 -8.31 8.70
N CYS A 16 14.06 -8.42 9.84
CA CYS A 16 14.68 -8.95 11.05
C CYS A 16 14.87 -10.46 10.91
N ASP A 17 16.06 -10.99 11.24
CA ASP A 17 16.42 -12.40 11.05
C ASP A 17 15.38 -13.38 11.64
N GLU A 18 14.83 -13.07 12.82
CA GLU A 18 13.85 -13.92 13.50
C GLU A 18 12.43 -13.86 12.89
N LEU A 19 12.16 -12.85 12.06
CA LEU A 19 10.86 -12.59 11.44
C LEU A 19 10.89 -12.73 9.91
N SER A 20 12.07 -12.88 9.32
CA SER A 20 12.25 -13.07 7.89
C SER A 20 11.48 -14.30 7.41
N GLY A 21 10.69 -14.10 6.34
CA GLY A 21 9.81 -15.14 5.79
C GLY A 21 8.55 -15.44 6.62
N LEU A 22 8.32 -14.77 7.75
CA LEU A 22 7.11 -14.95 8.55
C LEU A 22 6.03 -13.91 8.21
N PRO A 23 4.73 -14.27 8.28
CA PRO A 23 3.63 -13.31 8.15
C PRO A 23 3.66 -12.28 9.29
N VAL A 24 4.00 -11.03 8.98
CA VAL A 24 4.05 -9.92 9.93
C VAL A 24 2.96 -8.89 9.61
N VAL A 25 2.19 -8.52 10.64
CA VAL A 25 1.17 -7.47 10.58
C VAL A 25 1.54 -6.36 11.55
N VAL A 26 1.57 -5.12 11.08
CA VAL A 26 1.80 -3.92 11.89
C VAL A 26 0.48 -3.17 12.06
N ALA A 27 0.13 -2.83 13.30
CA ALA A 27 -1.07 -2.05 13.58
C ALA A 27 -0.73 -0.86 14.49
N PRO A 28 -1.36 0.32 14.28
CA PRO A 28 -1.14 1.49 15.12
C PRO A 28 -1.59 1.28 16.58
N SER A 29 -2.57 0.40 16.77
CA SER A 29 -3.02 -0.02 18.10
C SER A 29 -3.79 -1.35 18.01
N ALA A 30 -3.94 -2.04 19.14
CA ALA A 30 -4.79 -3.22 19.24
C ALA A 30 -6.26 -2.91 18.87
N LEU A 31 -6.75 -1.73 19.25
CA LEU A 31 -8.12 -1.30 18.92
C LEU A 31 -8.29 -1.08 17.42
N ALA A 32 -7.32 -0.44 16.76
CA ALA A 32 -7.34 -0.26 15.32
C ALA A 32 -7.32 -1.61 14.58
N TRP A 33 -6.48 -2.54 15.04
CA TRP A 33 -6.46 -3.91 14.49
C TRP A 33 -7.80 -4.63 14.65
N MET A 34 -8.40 -4.60 15.84
CA MET A 34 -9.71 -5.23 16.09
C MET A 34 -10.81 -4.62 15.22
N THR A 35 -10.80 -3.29 15.05
CA THR A 35 -11.76 -2.57 14.21
C THR A 35 -11.57 -2.95 12.73
N ALA A 36 -10.33 -2.96 12.25
CA ALA A 36 -10.00 -3.41 10.90
C ALA A 36 -10.45 -4.86 10.68
N GLN A 37 -10.27 -5.77 11.65
CA GLN A 37 -10.70 -7.16 11.54
C GLN A 37 -12.22 -7.32 11.39
N ARG A 38 -13.00 -6.50 12.11
CA ARG A 38 -14.46 -6.45 11.95
C ARG A 38 -14.83 -5.94 10.56
N ASN A 39 -14.16 -4.90 10.07
CA ASN A 39 -14.41 -4.32 8.76
C ASN A 39 -14.02 -5.27 7.60
N ARG A 40 -12.98 -6.12 7.75
CA ARG A 40 -12.64 -7.17 6.77
C ARG A 40 -13.74 -8.22 6.62
N ARG A 41 -14.50 -8.49 7.69
CA ARG A 41 -15.60 -9.47 7.69
C ARG A 41 -16.90 -8.91 7.12
N ALA A 42 -17.01 -7.60 6.91
CA ALA A 42 -18.19 -7.01 6.30
C ALA A 42 -18.29 -7.42 4.82
N PRO A 43 -19.50 -7.63 4.27
CA PRO A 43 -19.69 -7.94 2.86
C PRO A 43 -18.98 -6.92 1.98
N ALA A 44 -18.20 -7.40 1.00
CA ALA A 44 -17.58 -6.55 0.02
C ALA A 44 -18.62 -6.23 -1.08
N PHE A 45 -18.82 -4.94 -1.36
CA PHE A 45 -19.61 -4.52 -2.52
C PHE A 45 -18.79 -4.76 -3.79
N GLY A 46 -19.40 -5.29 -4.84
CA GLY A 46 -18.75 -5.82 -6.05
C GLY A 46 -18.07 -4.79 -6.96
N VAL A 47 -17.24 -3.92 -6.40
CA VAL A 47 -16.41 -2.97 -7.15
C VAL A 47 -15.15 -3.70 -7.63
N ALA A 48 -14.89 -3.60 -8.93
CA ALA A 48 -13.71 -4.19 -9.56
C ALA A 48 -12.41 -3.69 -8.91
N PRO A 49 -11.33 -4.50 -8.90
CA PRO A 49 -10.01 -4.03 -8.50
C PRO A 49 -9.57 -2.82 -9.32
N VAL A 50 -8.89 -1.87 -8.68
CA VAL A 50 -8.42 -0.63 -9.31
C VAL A 50 -6.90 -0.65 -9.34
N LEU A 51 -6.32 -0.40 -10.51
CA LEU A 51 -4.88 -0.41 -10.72
C LEU A 51 -4.47 0.92 -11.34
N VAL A 52 -3.51 1.60 -10.73
CA VAL A 52 -3.08 2.94 -11.14
C VAL A 52 -1.57 2.96 -11.33
N ALA A 53 -1.12 3.48 -12.47
CA ALA A 53 0.29 3.78 -12.73
C ALA A 53 0.50 5.30 -12.75
N GLY A 54 1.33 5.81 -11.85
CA GLY A 54 1.79 7.19 -11.84
C GLY A 54 2.81 7.46 -12.96
N PRO A 55 3.14 8.74 -13.23
CA PRO A 55 4.12 9.12 -14.23
C PRO A 55 5.56 8.84 -13.76
N ASP A 56 6.51 8.89 -14.71
CA ASP A 56 7.96 8.91 -14.45
C ASP A 56 8.51 7.70 -13.68
N LEU A 57 7.92 6.52 -13.88
CA LEU A 57 8.38 5.21 -13.40
C LEU A 57 8.51 4.25 -14.58
N ASP A 58 9.71 3.71 -14.81
CA ASP A 58 9.99 2.82 -15.95
C ASP A 58 9.16 1.52 -15.93
N TYR A 59 8.82 1.05 -14.72
CA TYR A 59 8.16 -0.24 -14.51
C TYR A 59 6.68 -0.14 -14.11
N ALA A 60 6.16 1.03 -13.75
CA ALA A 60 4.81 1.14 -13.17
C ALA A 60 3.69 0.67 -14.13
N GLU A 61 3.73 1.07 -15.40
CA GLU A 61 2.73 0.60 -16.37
C GLU A 61 2.85 -0.90 -16.67
N ALA A 62 4.08 -1.43 -16.68
CA ALA A 62 4.32 -2.85 -16.90
C ALA A 62 3.86 -3.69 -15.69
N GLU A 63 4.09 -3.19 -14.48
CA GLU A 63 3.58 -3.74 -13.23
C GLU A 63 2.05 -3.77 -13.23
N VAL A 64 1.39 -2.63 -13.47
CA VAL A 64 -0.08 -2.54 -13.54
C VAL A 64 -0.65 -3.53 -14.56
N ARG A 65 -0.07 -3.61 -15.76
CA ARG A 65 -0.52 -4.56 -16.80
C ARG A 65 -0.38 -6.02 -16.35
N THR A 66 0.69 -6.33 -15.61
CA THR A 66 0.92 -7.68 -15.08
C THR A 66 -0.07 -8.01 -13.97
N VAL A 67 -0.34 -7.07 -13.07
CA VAL A 67 -1.34 -7.20 -12.01
C VAL A 67 -2.76 -7.30 -12.59
N ALA A 68 -3.06 -6.58 -13.67
CA ALA A 68 -4.34 -6.63 -14.38
C ALA A 68 -4.61 -8.01 -14.97
N ALA A 69 -3.58 -8.69 -15.49
CA ALA A 69 -3.70 -10.05 -16.00
C ALA A 69 -4.04 -11.08 -14.89
N ILE A 70 -3.62 -10.80 -13.64
CA ILE A 70 -3.95 -11.63 -12.47
C ILE A 70 -5.39 -11.33 -12.00
N HIS A 71 -5.76 -10.05 -11.94
CA HIS A 71 -7.05 -9.56 -11.47
C HIS A 71 -7.93 -9.14 -12.66
N GLN A 72 -8.49 -10.14 -13.35
CA GLN A 72 -9.32 -9.92 -14.55
C GLN A 72 -10.53 -9.01 -14.26
N GLY A 73 -10.82 -8.10 -15.18
CA GLY A 73 -11.89 -7.11 -15.03
C GLY A 73 -11.52 -5.91 -14.15
N SER A 74 -10.24 -5.76 -13.80
CA SER A 74 -9.73 -4.59 -13.10
C SER A 74 -9.89 -3.31 -13.94
N ARG A 75 -10.07 -2.19 -13.24
CA ARG A 75 -10.07 -0.85 -13.81
C ARG A 75 -8.65 -0.30 -13.78
N GLU A 76 -8.04 -0.19 -14.95
CA GLU A 76 -6.70 0.36 -15.12
C GLU A 76 -6.75 1.88 -15.42
N LEU A 77 -6.01 2.66 -14.63
CA LEU A 77 -5.78 4.09 -14.82
C LEU A 77 -4.29 4.31 -15.08
N VAL A 78 -3.92 4.44 -16.36
CA VAL A 78 -2.53 4.58 -16.82
C VAL A 78 -2.40 5.75 -17.79
N GLY A 79 -1.19 6.31 -17.91
CA GLY A 79 -0.90 7.46 -18.78
C GLY A 79 -1.87 8.63 -18.54
N GLU A 80 -2.51 9.11 -19.60
CA GLU A 80 -3.46 10.25 -19.52
C GLU A 80 -4.72 9.98 -18.67
N LYS A 81 -4.98 8.73 -18.28
CA LYS A 81 -6.13 8.36 -17.44
C LYS A 81 -5.80 8.34 -15.95
N ALA A 82 -4.51 8.35 -15.59
CA ALA A 82 -4.04 8.28 -14.20
C ALA A 82 -4.13 9.65 -13.49
N THR A 83 -5.30 10.29 -13.55
CA THR A 83 -5.52 11.61 -12.93
C THR A 83 -5.97 11.48 -11.48
N VAL A 84 -5.80 12.55 -10.70
CA VAL A 84 -6.23 12.63 -9.30
C VAL A 84 -7.73 12.35 -9.18
N GLU A 85 -8.55 13.01 -9.98
CA GLU A 85 -10.01 12.86 -9.92
C GLU A 85 -10.47 11.46 -10.32
N ALA A 86 -9.92 10.90 -11.40
CA ALA A 86 -10.25 9.55 -11.85
C ALA A 86 -9.83 8.50 -10.83
N THR A 87 -8.69 8.70 -10.19
CA THR A 87 -8.17 7.83 -9.12
C THR A 87 -9.09 7.89 -7.91
N LEU A 88 -9.38 9.06 -7.35
CA LEU A 88 -10.29 9.20 -6.20
C LEU A 88 -11.66 8.56 -6.46
N ALA A 89 -12.24 8.81 -7.64
CA ALA A 89 -13.52 8.22 -8.02
C ALA A 89 -13.46 6.68 -8.09
N ALA A 90 -12.32 6.12 -8.50
CA ALA A 90 -12.14 4.67 -8.55
C ALA A 90 -11.87 4.05 -7.17
N LEU A 91 -11.17 4.75 -6.27
CA LEU A 91 -10.84 4.27 -4.93
C LEU A 91 -12.09 4.07 -4.04
N ASN A 92 -13.16 4.83 -4.28
CA ASN A 92 -14.35 4.84 -3.43
C ASN A 92 -15.00 3.45 -3.32
N GLY A 93 -14.80 2.80 -2.16
CA GLY A 93 -15.32 1.46 -1.88
C GLY A 93 -14.66 0.31 -2.65
N ALA A 94 -13.51 0.53 -3.29
CA ALA A 94 -12.80 -0.50 -4.05
C ALA A 94 -12.38 -1.69 -3.15
N GLN A 95 -12.52 -2.92 -3.66
CA GLN A 95 -12.13 -4.11 -2.91
C GLN A 95 -10.62 -4.30 -2.83
N LEU A 96 -9.94 -3.96 -3.92
CA LEU A 96 -8.50 -4.03 -4.05
C LEU A 96 -8.05 -2.83 -4.87
N VAL A 97 -7.04 -2.14 -4.37
CA VAL A 97 -6.39 -1.03 -5.04
C VAL A 97 -4.91 -1.35 -5.11
N HIS A 98 -4.31 -1.13 -6.28
CA HIS A 98 -2.87 -1.14 -6.46
C HIS A 98 -2.44 0.20 -7.06
N LEU A 99 -1.57 0.92 -6.36
CA LEU A 99 -1.02 2.21 -6.78
C LEU A 99 0.48 2.04 -7.00
N ALA A 100 0.92 2.03 -8.25
CA ALA A 100 2.34 2.05 -8.64
C ALA A 100 2.71 3.49 -9.04
N ALA A 101 3.22 4.27 -8.09
CA ALA A 101 3.45 5.71 -8.27
C ALA A 101 4.53 6.23 -7.31
N HIS A 102 5.21 7.34 -7.64
CA HIS A 102 6.12 7.98 -6.68
C HIS A 102 5.36 8.43 -5.45
N GLY A 103 5.87 8.09 -4.27
CA GLY A 103 5.27 8.46 -2.99
C GLY A 103 6.18 9.35 -2.19
N HIS A 104 5.63 10.45 -1.65
CA HIS A 104 6.38 11.38 -0.82
C HIS A 104 5.77 11.44 0.56
N HIS A 105 6.59 11.24 1.59
CA HIS A 105 6.17 11.33 2.97
C HIS A 105 6.44 12.71 3.56
N GLU A 106 5.40 13.38 4.05
CA GLU A 106 5.55 14.61 4.83
C GLU A 106 5.51 14.28 6.33
N ARG A 107 6.57 14.70 7.04
CA ARG A 107 6.87 14.31 8.42
C ARG A 107 6.24 15.21 9.46
N GLU A 108 5.93 16.45 9.07
CA GLU A 108 5.27 17.39 9.98
C GLU A 108 3.76 17.18 10.01
N ASN A 109 3.20 16.61 8.94
CA ASN A 109 1.79 16.30 8.84
C ASN A 109 1.52 15.26 7.75
N VAL A 110 1.15 14.07 8.20
CA VAL A 110 0.75 12.93 7.36
C VAL A 110 -0.27 13.27 6.27
N LEU A 111 -1.12 14.28 6.47
CA LEU A 111 -2.13 14.70 5.50
C LEU A 111 -1.52 15.36 4.25
N PHE A 112 -0.28 15.83 4.33
CA PHE A 112 0.46 16.38 3.20
C PHE A 112 1.37 15.36 2.50
N SER A 113 1.37 14.09 2.95
CA SER A 113 1.90 12.99 2.13
C SER A 113 1.16 12.88 0.81
N ARG A 114 1.86 12.46 -0.25
CA ARG A 114 1.30 12.46 -1.61
C ARG A 114 1.78 11.31 -2.47
N LEU A 115 0.98 11.01 -3.48
CA LEU A 115 1.33 10.15 -4.60
C LEU A 115 1.32 10.97 -5.89
N ASP A 116 2.37 10.88 -6.70
CA ASP A 116 2.41 11.62 -7.96
C ASP A 116 1.54 10.92 -9.02
N LEU A 117 0.61 11.68 -9.58
CA LEU A 117 -0.30 11.26 -10.64
C LEU A 117 -0.15 12.17 -11.87
N ARG A 118 -0.84 11.82 -12.96
CA ARG A 118 -0.64 12.45 -14.27
C ARG A 118 -0.80 13.96 -14.27
N ASP A 119 -1.81 14.47 -13.56
CA ASP A 119 -2.20 15.88 -13.53
C ASP A 119 -1.81 16.60 -12.23
N GLY A 120 -1.05 15.93 -11.36
CA GLY A 120 -0.58 16.49 -10.09
C GLY A 120 -0.56 15.47 -8.96
N PRO A 121 -0.25 15.92 -7.74
CA PRO A 121 -0.19 15.04 -6.58
C PRO A 121 -1.59 14.70 -6.05
N LEU A 122 -1.85 13.42 -5.79
CA LEU A 122 -2.93 12.98 -4.91
C LEU A 122 -2.46 13.09 -3.47
N MET A 123 -3.04 14.02 -2.71
CA MET A 123 -2.65 14.26 -1.33
C MET A 123 -3.40 13.32 -0.39
N ALA A 124 -2.80 12.96 0.74
CA ALA A 124 -3.43 12.11 1.74
C ALA A 124 -4.73 12.74 2.30
N TYR A 125 -4.80 14.06 2.42
CA TYR A 125 -6.06 14.74 2.78
C TYR A 125 -7.16 14.59 1.73
N ASP A 126 -6.84 14.33 0.45
CA ASP A 126 -7.87 14.14 -0.57
C ASP A 126 -8.69 12.86 -0.33
N LEU A 127 -8.12 11.89 0.41
CA LEU A 127 -8.80 10.65 0.80
C LEU A 127 -10.05 10.90 1.65
N GLN A 128 -10.16 12.07 2.31
CA GLN A 128 -11.38 12.46 3.04
C GLN A 128 -12.60 12.66 2.13
N ARG A 129 -12.38 12.77 0.82
CA ARG A 129 -13.43 12.88 -0.20
C ARG A 129 -14.07 11.52 -0.51
N LEU A 130 -13.49 10.43 -0.04
CA LEU A 130 -14.04 9.09 -0.23
C LEU A 130 -15.21 8.87 0.73
N GLU A 131 -16.35 8.47 0.19
CA GLU A 131 -17.52 8.07 0.99
C GLU A 131 -17.30 6.71 1.66
N LEU A 132 -16.55 5.82 1.00
CA LEU A 132 -16.22 4.49 1.46
C LEU A 132 -14.73 4.23 1.31
N ALA A 133 -14.10 3.82 2.41
CA ALA A 133 -12.70 3.39 2.40
C ALA A 133 -12.51 2.16 1.50
N PRO A 134 -11.44 2.10 0.68
CA PRO A 134 -11.05 0.86 0.02
C PRO A 134 -10.74 -0.23 1.05
N ARG A 135 -10.90 -1.50 0.68
CA ARG A 135 -10.73 -2.62 1.63
C ARG A 135 -9.29 -3.11 1.73
N HIS A 136 -8.57 -3.04 0.63
CA HIS A 136 -7.20 -3.50 0.54
C HIS A 136 -6.46 -2.60 -0.42
N VAL A 137 -5.46 -1.87 0.07
CA VAL A 137 -4.64 -0.99 -0.74
C VAL A 137 -3.20 -1.49 -0.77
N VAL A 138 -2.61 -1.55 -1.94
CA VAL A 138 -1.21 -1.82 -2.18
C VAL A 138 -0.58 -0.54 -2.70
N LEU A 139 0.37 -0.01 -1.94
CA LEU A 139 1.19 1.14 -2.31
C LEU A 139 2.54 0.60 -2.81
N SER A 140 2.63 0.39 -4.12
CA SER A 140 3.91 0.13 -4.81
C SER A 140 4.56 1.47 -5.12
N ALA A 141 4.89 2.20 -4.05
CA ALA A 141 5.38 3.55 -4.12
C ALA A 141 6.78 3.66 -3.49
N CYS A 142 7.68 4.29 -4.23
CA CYS A 142 9.04 4.56 -3.80
C CYS A 142 9.13 6.01 -3.29
N ASP A 143 9.79 6.20 -2.16
CA ASP A 143 10.29 7.50 -1.73
C ASP A 143 11.72 7.62 -2.26
N LEU A 144 11.94 8.47 -3.26
CA LEU A 144 13.27 8.74 -3.80
C LEU A 144 14.12 9.48 -2.75
N GLY A 145 14.82 8.72 -1.91
CA GLY A 145 16.20 9.00 -1.53
C GLY A 145 16.54 10.35 -0.87
N GLN A 146 15.63 11.06 -0.21
CA GLN A 146 15.98 12.22 0.65
C GLN A 146 15.06 12.36 1.85
N SER A 147 15.09 11.38 2.74
CA SER A 147 14.55 11.60 4.07
C SER A 147 15.56 11.09 5.10
N VAL A 148 16.42 12.02 5.56
CA VAL A 148 17.33 11.83 6.69
C VAL A 148 16.50 11.34 7.87
N VAL A 149 16.54 10.04 8.15
CA VAL A 149 15.77 9.39 9.22
C VAL A 149 16.13 10.08 10.54
N ARG A 150 15.19 10.85 11.08
CA ARG A 150 15.21 11.25 12.49
C ARG A 150 13.96 10.68 13.14
N SER A 151 14.17 10.08 14.30
CA SER A 151 13.19 9.35 15.09
C SER A 151 12.00 10.23 15.47
N GLY A 152 10.81 9.82 15.02
CA GLY A 152 9.52 10.44 15.32
C GLY A 152 8.42 9.49 14.85
N ASP A 153 7.35 9.41 15.63
CA ASP A 153 6.39 8.31 15.71
C ASP A 153 5.36 8.24 14.57
N GLU A 154 5.78 8.39 13.31
CA GLU A 154 4.83 8.49 12.20
C GLU A 154 4.90 7.27 11.27
N ILE A 155 3.88 6.44 11.42
CA ILE A 155 3.44 5.48 10.42
C ILE A 155 3.29 6.24 9.11
N LEU A 156 4.13 5.89 8.12
CA LEU A 156 4.06 6.23 6.69
C LEU A 156 2.80 7.05 6.33
N GLY A 157 2.94 8.36 6.16
CA GLY A 157 1.80 9.29 6.27
C GLY A 157 0.58 8.95 5.39
N PHE A 158 0.80 8.50 4.15
CA PHE A 158 -0.30 8.06 3.27
C PHE A 158 -0.94 6.73 3.73
N THR A 159 -0.13 5.77 4.21
CA THR A 159 -0.61 4.54 4.85
C THR A 159 -1.44 4.85 6.09
N ALA A 160 -0.98 5.76 6.95
CA ALA A 160 -1.71 6.18 8.13
C ALA A 160 -3.06 6.80 7.75
N ALA A 161 -3.11 7.69 6.76
CA ALA A 161 -4.35 8.29 6.28
C ALA A 161 -5.34 7.23 5.78
N LEU A 162 -4.89 6.22 5.04
CA LEU A 162 -5.74 5.10 4.61
C LEU A 162 -6.27 4.27 5.78
N LEU A 163 -5.43 3.96 6.77
CA LEU A 163 -5.85 3.24 7.97
C LEU A 163 -6.87 4.05 8.78
N TYR A 164 -6.67 5.37 8.93
CA TYR A 164 -7.59 6.28 9.62
C TYR A 164 -8.93 6.44 8.88
N LEU A 165 -8.91 6.42 7.55
CA LEU A 165 -10.13 6.37 6.73
C LEU A 165 -10.92 5.07 6.96
N GLY A 166 -10.28 4.02 7.50
CA GLY A 166 -10.89 2.74 7.82
C GLY A 166 -10.52 1.61 6.88
N THR A 167 -9.50 1.80 6.03
CA THR A 167 -8.92 0.76 5.17
C THR A 167 -8.36 -0.35 6.06
N PRO A 168 -8.89 -1.59 6.00
CA PRO A 168 -8.45 -2.65 6.89
C PRO A 168 -7.06 -3.20 6.61
N THR A 169 -6.59 -3.13 5.37
CA THR A 169 -5.31 -3.68 4.95
C THR A 169 -4.60 -2.72 4.01
N VAL A 170 -3.38 -2.32 4.37
CA VAL A 170 -2.51 -1.52 3.49
C VAL A 170 -1.15 -2.21 3.39
N ILE A 171 -0.68 -2.47 2.18
CA ILE A 171 0.69 -2.91 1.92
C ILE A 171 1.50 -1.68 1.50
N SER A 172 2.64 -1.44 2.14
CA SER A 172 3.52 -0.31 1.80
C SER A 172 4.96 -0.64 2.18
N SER A 173 5.90 -0.05 1.45
CA SER A 173 7.32 -0.05 1.80
C SER A 173 7.58 0.88 2.99
N VAL A 174 8.53 0.52 3.86
CA VAL A 174 9.03 1.42 4.93
C VAL A 174 10.38 2.07 4.60
N THR A 175 11.05 1.59 3.55
CA THR A 175 12.28 2.18 3.03
C THR A 175 12.17 2.32 1.51
N PRO A 176 13.04 3.11 0.86
CA PRO A 176 13.15 3.10 -0.59
C PRO A 176 13.44 1.68 -1.11
N ILE A 177 12.80 1.31 -2.21
CA ILE A 177 12.97 0.02 -2.91
C ILE A 177 13.18 0.35 -4.39
N PRO A 178 14.09 -0.34 -5.11
CA PRO A 178 14.19 -0.21 -6.56
C PRO A 178 12.89 -0.60 -7.27
N ASP A 179 12.50 0.15 -8.31
CA ASP A 179 11.22 -0.04 -9.00
C ASP A 179 11.05 -1.45 -9.60
N ASP A 180 12.12 -2.06 -10.09
CA ASP A 180 12.12 -3.43 -10.63
C ASP A 180 11.88 -4.48 -9.55
N VAL A 181 12.48 -4.29 -8.37
CA VAL A 181 12.25 -5.14 -7.18
C VAL A 181 10.81 -4.98 -6.69
N ALA A 182 10.30 -3.75 -6.61
CA ALA A 182 8.91 -3.47 -6.24
C ALA A 182 7.93 -4.19 -7.18
N ALA A 183 8.10 -4.01 -8.50
CA ALA A 183 7.26 -4.66 -9.50
C ALA A 183 7.30 -6.20 -9.41
N HIS A 184 8.48 -6.78 -9.15
CA HIS A 184 8.64 -8.22 -8.97
C HIS A 184 7.88 -8.74 -7.73
N VAL A 185 8.11 -8.11 -6.57
CA VAL A 185 7.49 -8.50 -5.29
C VAL A 185 5.97 -8.30 -5.37
N MET A 186 5.49 -7.18 -5.89
CA MET A 186 4.05 -6.92 -6.01
C MET A 186 3.37 -7.88 -6.97
N THR A 187 4.04 -8.28 -8.06
CA THR A 187 3.51 -9.33 -8.94
C THR A 187 3.35 -10.66 -8.18
N GLY A 188 4.37 -11.07 -7.41
CA GLY A 188 4.30 -12.27 -6.57
C GLY A 188 3.18 -12.18 -5.53
N TYR A 189 3.09 -11.03 -4.86
CA TYR A 189 2.07 -10.72 -3.87
C TYR A 189 0.65 -10.87 -4.44
N HIS A 190 0.38 -10.23 -5.59
CA HIS A 190 -0.94 -10.28 -6.21
C HIS A 190 -1.33 -11.69 -6.68
N ARG A 191 -0.37 -12.55 -7.06
CA ARG A 191 -0.63 -13.96 -7.37
C ARG A 191 -1.10 -14.73 -6.13
N GLU A 192 -0.47 -14.50 -4.99
CA GLU A 192 -0.87 -15.13 -3.73
C GLU A 192 -2.23 -14.62 -3.23
N ILE A 193 -2.50 -13.32 -3.36
CA ILE A 193 -3.83 -12.76 -3.07
C ILE A 193 -4.91 -13.39 -3.95
N ALA A 194 -4.66 -13.55 -5.25
CA ALA A 194 -5.61 -14.20 -6.16
C ALA A 194 -5.87 -15.68 -5.82
N ARG A 195 -4.93 -16.34 -5.13
CA ARG A 195 -5.09 -17.71 -4.60
C ARG A 195 -5.86 -17.76 -3.27
N GLY A 196 -6.21 -16.62 -2.70
CA GLY A 196 -6.90 -16.52 -1.40
C GLY A 196 -5.97 -16.53 -0.19
N THR A 197 -4.66 -16.42 -0.38
CA THR A 197 -3.69 -16.30 0.70
C THR A 197 -3.94 -15.00 1.48
N GLN A 198 -3.80 -15.04 2.81
CA GLN A 198 -3.97 -13.84 3.63
C GLN A 198 -2.85 -12.82 3.35
N PRO A 199 -3.14 -11.51 3.29
CA PRO A 199 -2.18 -10.45 2.99
C PRO A 199 -0.80 -10.56 3.64
N ALA A 200 -0.70 -10.72 4.96
CA ALA A 200 0.61 -10.82 5.59
C ALA A 200 1.41 -12.06 5.14
N ALA A 201 0.72 -13.18 4.89
CA ALA A 201 1.36 -14.40 4.39
C ALA A 201 1.72 -14.30 2.91
N ALA A 202 0.85 -13.71 2.10
CA ALA A 202 1.12 -13.42 0.70
C ALA A 202 2.35 -12.53 0.54
N LEU A 203 2.51 -11.54 1.44
CA LEU A 203 3.66 -10.65 1.44
C LEU A 203 4.94 -11.38 1.84
N ALA A 204 4.89 -12.20 2.90
CA ALA A 204 6.05 -12.99 3.34
C ALA A 204 6.55 -13.94 2.23
N ILE A 205 5.64 -14.60 1.51
CA ILE A 205 5.97 -15.45 0.36
C ILE A 205 6.60 -14.62 -0.78
N ALA A 206 6.01 -13.46 -1.09
CA ALA A 206 6.48 -12.61 -2.19
C ALA A 206 7.86 -11.98 -1.93
N CYS A 207 8.19 -11.74 -0.66
CA CYS A 207 9.48 -11.18 -0.24
C CYS A 207 10.58 -12.25 -0.05
N GLU A 208 10.26 -13.54 -0.15
CA GLU A 208 11.24 -14.61 0.04
C GLU A 208 12.39 -14.50 -0.98
N GLY A 209 13.63 -14.41 -0.48
CA GLY A 209 14.82 -14.25 -1.31
C GLY A 209 15.05 -12.83 -1.85
N GLN A 210 14.28 -11.82 -1.40
CA GLN A 210 14.39 -10.43 -1.84
C GLN A 210 14.97 -9.54 -0.73
N GLU A 211 16.29 -9.42 -0.66
CA GLU A 211 16.99 -8.73 0.45
C GLU A 211 16.66 -7.23 0.59
N SER A 212 16.18 -6.59 -0.48
CA SER A 212 15.82 -5.16 -0.50
C SER A 212 14.31 -4.91 -0.35
N ALA A 213 13.49 -5.94 -0.18
CA ALA A 213 12.04 -5.81 -0.13
C ALA A 213 11.56 -5.46 1.29
N SER A 214 11.44 -4.16 1.60
CA SER A 214 11.00 -3.67 2.91
C SER A 214 9.49 -3.42 3.01
N PHE A 215 8.68 -4.14 2.24
CA PHE A 215 7.23 -4.04 2.35
C PHE A 215 6.73 -4.60 3.67
N LEU A 216 5.74 -3.94 4.26
CA LEU A 216 5.01 -4.39 5.44
C LEU A 216 3.51 -4.42 5.18
N CYS A 217 2.83 -5.34 5.88
CA CYS A 217 1.37 -5.40 5.92
C CYS A 217 0.85 -4.64 7.13
N PHE A 218 0.14 -3.53 6.89
CA PHE A 218 -0.48 -2.70 7.91
C PHE A 218 -1.97 -3.01 8.07
N GLY A 219 -2.49 -2.82 9.28
CA GLY A 219 -3.89 -3.03 9.61
C GLY A 219 -4.14 -4.45 10.13
N SER A 220 -5.07 -5.19 9.55
CA SER A 220 -5.46 -6.55 9.99
C SER A 220 -5.34 -7.62 8.88
N GLY A 221 -4.56 -7.32 7.85
CA GLY A 221 -4.29 -8.16 6.67
C GLY A 221 -3.71 -9.52 7.00
#